data_AF-A0AAW9PPM1-F1
#
_entry.id   AF-A0AAW9PPM1-F1
#
_cell.length_a   1.000
_cell.length_b   1.000
_cell.length_c   1.000
_cell.angle_alpha   90.00
_cell.angle_beta   90.00
_cell.angle_gamma   90.00
#
_symmetry.space_group_name_H-M   'P 1'
#
loop_
_entity.id
_entity.type
_entity.pdbx_description
1 polymer ?
#
loop_
_entity_poly.entity_id
_entity_poly.type
_entity_poly.pdbx_seq_one_letter_code
_entity_poly.pdbx_strand_id
1 'polypeptide(L)'
;MATFHISFKKLRRSEGKSSVYLSAYQNREKTKDNRTGATWDYSKKEGFFGSAILSPAGTPAELVKDSGTLWNAVEAGEKRKDAELCRYVDIAIPKELDDGQKKQIVLDYCQENFVDYGMIADIA
;
A
#
# COMPACT_ATOMS: atom_id res chain seq x y z
N MET A 1 -14.57 -22.63 -6.50
CA MET A 1 -15.00 -21.79 -7.63
C MET A 1 -14.09 -20.59 -7.60
N ALA A 2 -13.22 -20.44 -8.60
CA ALA A 2 -12.35 -19.29 -8.70
C ALA A 2 -13.22 -18.07 -9.09
N THR A 3 -13.26 -17.07 -8.23
CA THR A 3 -13.93 -15.80 -8.51
C THR A 3 -12.85 -14.80 -8.89
N PHE A 4 -12.89 -14.32 -10.13
CA PHE A 4 -12.02 -13.22 -10.54
C PHE A 4 -12.57 -11.91 -9.97
N HIS A 5 -11.78 -11.23 -9.14
CA HIS A 5 -12.08 -9.89 -8.66
C HIS A 5 -10.80 -9.06 -8.66
N ILE A 6 -10.84 -7.95 -9.39
CA ILE A 6 -9.84 -6.90 -9.33
C ILE A 6 -10.56 -5.56 -9.33
N SER A 7 -10.20 -4.68 -8.40
CA SER A 7 -10.81 -3.36 -8.27
C SER A 7 -9.75 -2.29 -8.07
N PHE A 8 -9.67 -1.34 -9.02
CA PHE A 8 -8.80 -0.18 -8.93
C PHE A 8 -9.55 1.01 -8.33
N LYS A 9 -8.94 1.65 -7.34
CA LYS A 9 -9.48 2.84 -6.67
C LYS A 9 -8.39 3.90 -6.53
N LYS A 10 -8.82 5.13 -6.30
CA LYS A 10 -7.94 6.25 -6.00
C LYS A 10 -8.28 6.77 -4.63
N LEU A 11 -7.26 7.15 -3.86
CA LEU A 11 -7.45 7.86 -2.61
C LEU A 11 -7.28 9.35 -2.85
N ARG A 12 -8.31 10.13 -2.55
CA ARG A 12 -8.24 11.59 -2.64
C ARG A 12 -8.30 12.20 -1.25
N ARG A 13 -7.46 13.21 -1.02
CA ARG A 13 -7.47 13.96 0.25
C ARG A 13 -8.83 14.60 0.55
N SER A 14 -9.56 15.01 -0.49
CA SER A 14 -10.91 15.57 -0.37
C SER A 14 -11.95 14.62 0.22
N GLU A 15 -11.67 13.31 0.26
CA GLU A 15 -12.53 12.29 0.86
C GLU A 15 -12.33 12.16 2.38
N GLY A 16 -11.46 12.99 2.97
CA GLY A 16 -11.20 13.04 4.42
C GLY A 16 -10.33 11.90 4.94
N LYS A 17 -9.69 11.13 4.05
CA LYS A 17 -8.79 10.03 4.39
C LYS A 17 -7.36 10.37 3.98
N SER A 18 -6.37 9.93 4.78
CA SER A 18 -4.94 10.04 4.46
C SER A 18 -4.37 8.74 3.92
N SER A 19 -3.30 8.82 3.14
CA SER A 19 -2.59 7.61 2.68
C SER A 19 -2.00 6.83 3.86
N VAL A 20 -1.59 7.54 4.91
CA VAL A 20 -1.12 6.93 6.17
C VAL A 20 -2.20 6.10 6.85
N TYR A 21 -3.45 6.59 6.88
CA TYR A 21 -4.60 5.81 7.38
C TYR A 21 -4.77 4.51 6.60
N LEU A 22 -4.77 4.59 5.27
CA LEU A 22 -4.99 3.44 4.40
C LEU A 22 -3.85 2.42 4.56
N SER A 23 -2.60 2.88 4.57
CA SER A 23 -1.44 2.04 4.83
C SER A 23 -1.52 1.31 6.14
N ALA A 24 -1.78 2.03 7.24
CA ALA A 24 -1.83 1.45 8.56
C ALA A 24 -2.88 0.34 8.64
N TYR A 25 -4.02 0.56 7.98
CA TYR A 25 -5.10 -0.43 7.90
C TYR A 25 -4.69 -1.71 7.17
N GLN A 26 -4.05 -1.57 6.00
CA GLN A 26 -3.69 -2.72 5.16
C GLN A 26 -2.50 -3.50 5.73
N ASN A 27 -1.44 -2.78 6.13
CA ASN A 27 -0.23 -3.34 6.73
C ASN A 27 -0.42 -3.78 8.19
N ARG A 28 -1.58 -3.47 8.80
CA ARG A 28 -1.92 -3.80 10.19
C ARG A 28 -0.85 -3.33 11.15
N GLU A 29 -0.44 -2.11 10.95
CA GLU A 29 0.60 -1.48 11.75
C GLU A 29 0.00 -0.34 12.57
N LYS A 30 0.83 0.17 13.48
CA LYS A 30 0.56 1.41 14.19
C LYS A 30 1.39 2.52 13.58
N THR A 31 0.72 3.47 12.93
CA THR A 31 1.39 4.55 12.21
C THR A 31 0.80 5.90 12.57
N LYS A 32 1.68 6.87 12.81
CA LYS A 32 1.31 8.26 13.03
C LYS A 32 1.35 9.02 11.71
N ASP A 33 0.29 9.77 11.44
CA ASP A 33 0.22 10.75 10.36
C ASP A 33 0.86 12.05 10.85
N ASN A 34 2.02 12.39 10.30
CA ASN A 34 2.79 13.56 10.72
C ASN A 34 2.12 14.89 10.33
N ARG A 35 1.23 14.88 9.32
CA ARG A 35 0.52 16.07 8.85
C ARG A 35 -0.65 16.41 9.76
N THR A 36 -1.41 15.41 10.20
CA THR A 36 -2.62 15.61 11.02
C THR A 36 -2.39 15.40 12.51
N GLY A 37 -1.30 14.72 12.89
CA GLY A 37 -1.01 14.29 14.25
C GLY A 37 -1.80 13.04 14.68
N ALA A 38 -2.73 12.54 13.86
CA ALA A 38 -3.51 11.36 14.15
C ALA A 38 -2.63 10.10 14.21
N THR A 39 -2.98 9.16 15.08
CA THR A 39 -2.32 7.85 15.15
C THR A 39 -3.34 6.77 14.86
N TRP A 40 -3.04 5.93 13.88
CA TRP A 40 -3.87 4.80 13.46
C TRP A 40 -3.22 3.52 13.95
N ASP A 41 -3.96 2.68 14.69
CA ASP A 41 -3.44 1.45 15.27
C ASP A 41 -4.31 0.27 14.86
N TYR A 42 -3.81 -0.51 13.89
CA TYR A 42 -4.46 -1.71 13.39
C TYR A 42 -3.67 -2.99 13.70
N SER A 43 -2.67 -2.89 14.58
CA SER A 43 -1.78 -4.00 14.99
C SER A 43 -2.49 -5.21 15.59
N LYS A 44 -3.73 -5.01 16.06
CA LYS A 44 -4.54 -6.06 16.71
C LYS A 44 -5.39 -6.89 15.73
N LYS A 45 -5.31 -6.65 14.42
CA LYS A 45 -6.12 -7.38 13.42
C LYS A 45 -5.48 -8.71 13.00
N GLU A 46 -6.27 -9.79 13.03
CA GLU A 46 -5.83 -11.15 12.67
C GLU A 46 -6.04 -11.50 11.20
N GLY A 47 -5.26 -12.48 10.68
CA GLY A 47 -5.34 -12.97 9.29
C GLY A 47 -4.42 -12.24 8.31
N PHE A 48 -3.19 -11.92 8.71
CA PHE A 48 -2.20 -11.16 7.92
C PHE A 48 -1.11 -12.10 7.43
N PHE A 49 -0.84 -12.10 6.13
CA PHE A 49 0.17 -13.00 5.55
C PHE A 49 1.51 -12.31 5.34
N GLY A 50 1.56 -10.98 5.44
CA GLY A 50 2.77 -10.18 5.41
C GLY A 50 2.65 -9.01 4.44
N SER A 51 3.67 -8.15 4.46
CA SER A 51 3.78 -7.01 3.57
C SER A 51 5.08 -7.00 2.78
N ALA A 52 5.10 -6.21 1.72
CA ALA A 52 6.29 -5.94 0.93
C ALA A 52 6.19 -4.56 0.28
N ILE A 53 7.32 -3.86 0.19
CA ILE A 53 7.44 -2.66 -0.64
C ILE A 53 8.34 -2.99 -1.82
N LEU A 54 7.79 -2.86 -3.01
CA LEU A 54 8.56 -2.93 -4.26
C LEU A 54 8.79 -1.50 -4.77
N SER A 55 9.98 -1.23 -5.27
CA SER A 55 10.36 0.10 -5.74
C SER A 55 11.28 0.06 -6.94
N PRO A 56 11.23 1.07 -7.83
CA PRO A 56 12.12 1.13 -8.98
C PRO A 56 13.58 1.27 -8.55
N ALA A 57 14.49 0.84 -9.42
CA ALA A 57 15.92 1.04 -9.19
C ALA A 57 16.24 2.53 -9.00
N GLY A 58 17.08 2.83 -7.99
CA GLY A 58 17.45 4.22 -7.65
C GLY A 58 16.48 4.92 -6.69
N THR A 59 15.41 4.26 -6.24
CA THR A 59 14.57 4.79 -5.15
C THR A 59 15.42 4.92 -3.87
N PRO A 60 15.39 6.08 -3.18
CA PRO A 60 16.11 6.25 -1.92
C PRO A 60 15.69 5.20 -0.88
N ALA A 61 16.64 4.45 -0.32
CA ALA A 61 16.35 3.34 0.59
C ALA A 61 15.56 3.78 1.84
N GLU A 62 15.83 4.98 2.36
CA GLU A 62 15.09 5.54 3.50
C GLU A 62 13.59 5.73 3.21
N LEU A 63 13.22 6.01 1.96
CA LEU A 63 11.81 6.22 1.57
C LEU A 63 10.99 4.93 1.62
N VAL A 64 11.63 3.80 1.35
CA VAL A 64 10.99 2.48 1.22
C VAL A 64 11.35 1.53 2.36
N LYS A 65 11.88 2.08 3.45
CA LYS A 65 12.25 1.34 4.65
C LYS A 65 11.05 0.64 5.31
N ASP A 66 9.93 1.34 5.36
CA ASP A 66 8.66 0.86 5.92
C ASP A 66 7.49 1.68 5.33
N SER A 67 6.28 1.11 5.40
CA SER A 67 5.08 1.70 4.79
C SER A 67 4.75 3.04 5.45
N GLY A 68 4.89 3.14 6.78
CA GLY A 68 4.67 4.39 7.50
C GLY A 68 5.57 5.53 7.02
N THR A 69 6.84 5.28 6.78
CA THR A 69 7.80 6.24 6.24
C THR A 69 7.41 6.67 4.82
N LEU A 70 7.13 5.70 3.94
CA LEU A 70 6.70 5.94 2.55
C LEU A 70 5.48 6.86 2.49
N TRP A 71 4.41 6.52 3.21
CA TRP A 71 3.14 7.24 3.10
C TRP A 71 3.14 8.59 3.80
N ASN A 72 3.95 8.76 4.86
CA ASN A 72 4.19 10.09 5.42
C ASN A 72 4.96 10.99 4.45
N ALA A 73 5.90 10.46 3.68
CA ALA A 73 6.59 11.23 2.64
C ALA A 73 5.63 11.67 1.52
N VAL A 74 4.70 10.80 1.11
CA VAL A 74 3.63 11.15 0.16
C VAL A 74 2.75 12.28 0.70
N GLU A 75 2.29 12.19 1.95
CA GLU A 75 1.48 13.25 2.57
C GLU A 75 2.21 14.59 2.66
N ALA A 76 3.53 14.56 2.90
CA ALA A 76 4.36 15.76 2.98
C ALA A 76 4.64 16.38 1.59
N GLY A 77 4.79 15.55 0.55
CA GLY A 77 5.03 15.99 -0.83
C GLY A 77 3.79 16.63 -1.45
N GLU A 78 2.60 16.05 -1.23
CA GLU A 78 1.35 16.54 -1.79
C GLU A 78 0.76 17.68 -0.97
N LYS A 79 0.72 18.90 -1.52
CA LYS A 79 0.28 20.11 -0.78
C LYS A 79 -1.18 20.50 -1.00
N ARG A 80 -1.79 20.04 -2.09
CA ARG A 80 -3.15 20.45 -2.47
C ARG A 80 -4.23 19.78 -1.63
N LYS A 81 -5.28 20.51 -1.27
CA LYS A 81 -6.41 19.96 -0.50
C LYS A 81 -7.16 18.82 -1.21
N ASP A 82 -7.06 18.77 -2.54
CA ASP A 82 -7.73 17.82 -3.44
C ASP A 82 -6.74 16.84 -4.11
N ALA A 83 -5.54 16.67 -3.55
CA ALA A 83 -4.52 15.78 -4.10
C ALA A 83 -5.01 14.31 -4.23
N GLU A 84 -4.67 13.66 -5.34
CA GLU A 84 -4.76 12.20 -5.49
C GLU A 84 -3.52 11.60 -4.84
N LEU A 85 -3.66 11.04 -3.64
CA LEU A 85 -2.53 10.60 -2.82
C LEU A 85 -1.95 9.27 -3.29
N CYS A 86 -2.82 8.34 -3.67
CA CYS A 86 -2.41 7.04 -4.19
C CYS A 86 -3.48 6.40 -5.06
N ARG A 87 -3.07 5.34 -5.77
CA ARG A 87 -3.94 4.34 -6.36
C ARG A 87 -3.80 3.08 -5.52
N TYR A 88 -4.91 2.40 -5.26
CA TYR A 88 -4.89 1.13 -4.55
C TYR A 88 -5.76 0.12 -5.27
N VAL A 89 -5.37 -1.15 -5.17
CA VAL A 89 -5.95 -2.24 -5.94
C VAL A 89 -6.30 -3.36 -4.98
N ASP A 90 -7.56 -3.80 -5.01
CA ASP A 90 -8.01 -4.98 -4.28
C ASP A 90 -8.04 -6.15 -5.27
N ILE A 91 -7.31 -7.24 -4.99
CA ILE A 91 -7.18 -8.41 -5.85
C ILE A 91 -7.58 -9.67 -5.08
N ALA A 92 -8.48 -10.48 -5.63
CA ALA A 92 -8.77 -11.81 -5.11
C ALA A 92 -7.73 -12.81 -5.62
N ILE A 93 -7.10 -13.54 -4.69
CA ILE A 93 -6.11 -14.57 -5.01
C ILE A 93 -6.75 -15.97 -4.89
N PRO A 94 -6.48 -16.89 -5.84
CA PRO A 94 -6.99 -18.26 -5.76
C PRO A 94 -6.58 -18.96 -4.46
N LYS A 95 -7.55 -19.59 -3.81
CA LYS A 95 -7.35 -20.26 -2.53
C LYS A 95 -6.59 -21.59 -2.66
N GLU A 96 -6.55 -22.12 -3.87
CA GLU A 96 -5.89 -23.37 -4.24
C GLU A 96 -4.35 -23.24 -4.24
N LEU A 97 -3.82 -22.01 -4.27
CA LEU A 97 -2.40 -21.73 -4.16
C LEU A 97 -1.93 -21.84 -2.71
N ASP A 98 -0.69 -22.28 -2.52
CA ASP A 98 -0.01 -22.14 -1.22
C ASP A 98 0.41 -20.68 -0.98
N ASP A 99 0.74 -20.33 0.27
CA ASP A 99 1.02 -18.94 0.63
C ASP A 99 2.27 -18.37 -0.05
N GLY A 100 3.25 -19.22 -0.39
CA GLY A 100 4.41 -18.82 -1.17
C GLY A 100 4.04 -18.45 -2.61
N GLN A 101 3.21 -19.27 -3.24
CA GLN A 101 2.67 -19.01 -4.58
C GLN A 101 1.78 -17.76 -4.61
N LYS A 102 0.92 -17.57 -3.60
CA LYS A 102 0.09 -16.36 -3.45
C LYS A 102 0.95 -15.11 -3.32
N LYS A 103 2.03 -15.16 -2.54
CA LYS A 103 2.95 -14.05 -2.40
C LYS A 103 3.65 -13.76 -3.72
N GLN A 104 4.21 -14.79 -4.36
CA GLN A 104 4.97 -14.62 -5.58
C GLN A 104 4.14 -14.02 -6.72
N ILE A 105 2.92 -14.51 -6.95
CA ILE A 105 2.06 -13.98 -8.02
C ILE A 105 1.69 -12.50 -7.82
N VAL A 106 1.49 -12.06 -6.57
CA VAL A 106 1.23 -10.65 -6.26
C VAL A 106 2.48 -9.80 -6.48
N LEU A 107 3.65 -10.28 -6.05
CA LEU A 107 4.92 -9.58 -6.25
C LEU A 107 5.23 -9.42 -7.74
N ASP A 108 5.11 -10.50 -8.52
CA ASP A 108 5.36 -10.48 -9.97
C ASP A 108 4.39 -9.53 -10.68
N TYR A 109 3.10 -9.61 -10.35
CA TYR A 109 2.10 -8.71 -10.92
C TYR A 109 2.40 -7.24 -10.62
N CYS A 110 2.75 -6.91 -9.37
CA CYS A 110 3.10 -5.55 -8.99
C CYS A 110 4.41 -5.07 -9.63
N GLN A 111 5.40 -5.95 -9.77
CA GLN A 111 6.65 -5.64 -10.44
C GLN A 111 6.39 -5.26 -11.90
N GLU A 112 5.77 -6.15 -12.67
CA GLU A 112 5.55 -6.00 -14.12
C GLU A 112 4.61 -4.83 -14.46
N ASN A 113 3.57 -4.62 -13.65
CA ASN A 113 2.50 -3.68 -14.01
C ASN A 113 2.63 -2.31 -13.35
N PHE A 114 3.43 -2.17 -12.29
CA PHE A 114 3.58 -0.90 -11.56
C PHE A 114 5.04 -0.47 -11.46
N VAL A 115 5.91 -1.33 -10.94
CA VAL A 115 7.29 -0.94 -10.59
C VAL A 115 8.15 -0.75 -11.82
N ASP A 116 8.01 -1.60 -12.83
CA ASP A 116 8.69 -1.46 -14.12
C ASP A 116 8.28 -0.18 -14.87
N TYR A 117 7.12 0.39 -14.53
CA TYR A 117 6.64 1.69 -15.02
C TYR A 117 7.01 2.87 -14.10
N GLY A 118 7.87 2.65 -13.11
CA GLY A 118 8.40 3.70 -12.23
C GLY A 118 7.55 4.01 -10.99
N MET A 119 6.59 3.15 -10.63
CA MET A 119 5.78 3.33 -9.42
C MET A 119 6.37 2.57 -8.22
N ILE A 120 6.16 3.07 -7.00
CA ILE A 120 6.39 2.31 -5.78
C ILE A 120 5.08 1.57 -5.43
N ALA A 121 5.18 0.29 -5.07
CA ALA A 121 4.04 -0.54 -4.67
C ALA A 121 4.22 -1.01 -3.22
N ASP A 122 3.28 -0.65 -2.35
CA ASP A 122 3.16 -1.14 -0.98
C ASP A 122 2.06 -2.21 -0.94
N ILE A 123 2.42 -3.43 -0.54
CA ILE A 123 1.64 -4.66 -0.67
C ILE A 123 1.39 -5.23 0.72
N ALA A 124 0.16 -5.65 1.01
CA ALA A 124 -0.27 -6.15 2.32
C ALA A 124 -1.45 -7.15 2.21
#